data_AF-A0A1X7VFD1-F1
#
_entry.id   AF-A0A1X7VFD1-F1
#
_cell.length_a   1.000
_cell.length_b   1.000
_cell.length_c   1.000
_cell.angle_alpha   90.00
_cell.angle_beta   90.00
_cell.angle_gamma   90.00
#
_symmetry.space_group_name_H-M   'P 1'
#
loop_
_entity.id
_entity.type
_entity.pdbx_description
1 polymer ?
#
loop_
_entity_poly.entity_id
_entity_poly.type
_entity_poly.pdbx_seq_one_letter_code
_entity_poly.pdbx_strand_id
1 'polypeptide(L)'
;MDRSSKDIFNPSVIEDIYPTRPNNMEDVCLYEFVANYKFDIIGEIGEREYKLRSKPVLSNHRKFNPMQEAERDDFYYSLIFLFVPFRDETTLVMERETMEEVFRRHREASICGIKIILTNDRNY
;
A
#
# COMPACT_ATOMS: atom_id res chain seq x y z
N MET A 1 -0.71 -28.73 -23.85
CA MET A 1 -1.39 -27.82 -22.91
C MET A 1 -2.71 -27.41 -23.55
N ASP A 2 -3.81 -27.52 -22.80
CA ASP A 2 -5.15 -27.14 -23.27
C ASP A 2 -5.26 -25.61 -23.31
N ARG A 3 -5.64 -25.06 -24.48
CA ARG A 3 -5.80 -23.61 -24.70
C ARG A 3 -7.10 -23.07 -24.09
N SER A 4 -7.96 -23.92 -23.53
CA SER A 4 -9.24 -23.52 -22.92
C SER A 4 -9.18 -23.28 -21.41
N SER A 5 -8.01 -23.51 -20.80
CA SER A 5 -7.75 -23.27 -19.37
C SER A 5 -7.93 -21.80 -19.04
N LYS A 6 -9.07 -21.44 -18.42
CA LYS A 6 -9.22 -20.16 -17.74
C LYS A 6 -8.41 -20.18 -16.46
N ASP A 7 -7.55 -19.19 -16.28
CA ASP A 7 -6.80 -19.01 -15.05
C ASP A 7 -7.78 -18.92 -13.87
N ILE A 8 -7.63 -19.84 -12.92
CA ILE A 8 -8.47 -19.89 -11.71
C ILE A 8 -8.00 -18.88 -10.66
N PHE A 9 -6.81 -18.30 -10.84
CA PHE A 9 -6.25 -17.32 -9.94
C PHE A 9 -6.77 -15.94 -10.31
N ASN A 10 -7.49 -15.33 -9.37
CA ASN A 10 -7.78 -13.91 -9.48
C ASN A 10 -6.49 -13.12 -9.20
N PRO A 11 -6.17 -12.08 -10.00
CA PRO A 11 -4.99 -11.26 -9.75
C PRO A 11 -5.00 -10.69 -8.33
N SER A 12 -3.87 -10.80 -7.64
CA SER A 12 -3.65 -10.22 -6.32
C SER A 12 -3.58 -8.71 -6.42
N VAL A 13 -4.34 -8.01 -5.57
CA VAL A 13 -4.26 -6.54 -5.51
C VAL A 13 -2.83 -6.07 -5.23
N ILE A 14 -2.14 -6.80 -4.36
CA ILE A 14 -0.80 -6.47 -3.86
C ILE A 14 0.28 -6.80 -4.88
N GLU A 15 0.20 -7.97 -5.52
CA GLU A 15 1.29 -8.48 -6.36
C GLU A 15 1.09 -8.13 -7.84
N ASP A 16 -0.15 -8.16 -8.33
CA ASP A 16 -0.44 -8.07 -9.75
C ASP A 16 -1.07 -6.73 -10.17
N ILE A 17 -1.86 -6.10 -9.29
CA ILE A 17 -2.69 -4.94 -9.66
C ILE A 17 -2.03 -3.61 -9.27
N TYR A 18 -1.68 -3.43 -8.00
CA TYR A 18 -1.13 -2.18 -7.50
C TYR A 18 0.28 -1.87 -8.06
N PRO A 19 1.20 -2.85 -8.17
CA PRO A 19 2.50 -2.67 -8.83
C PRO A 19 2.41 -2.25 -10.30
N THR A 20 1.35 -2.69 -10.99
CA THR A 20 1.11 -2.42 -12.42
C THR A 20 0.16 -1.26 -12.66
N ARG A 21 -0.09 -0.42 -11.64
CA ARG A 21 -0.95 0.76 -11.77
C ARG A 21 -0.39 1.77 -12.79
N PRO A 22 -1.24 2.62 -13.38
CA PRO A 22 -0.81 3.66 -14.32
C PRO A 22 0.26 4.59 -13.75
N ASN A 23 1.16 5.08 -14.61
CA ASN A 23 2.30 5.93 -14.20
C ASN A 23 1.87 7.25 -13.54
N ASN A 24 0.70 7.79 -13.88
CA ASN A 24 0.17 8.98 -13.22
C ASN A 24 -0.32 8.74 -11.79
N MET A 25 -0.28 7.50 -11.30
CA MET A 25 -0.61 7.10 -9.94
C MET A 25 0.64 6.67 -9.15
N GLU A 26 1.85 7.01 -9.60
CA GLU A 26 3.10 6.60 -8.94
C GLU A 26 3.13 6.99 -7.45
N ASP A 27 2.64 8.19 -7.15
CA ASP A 27 2.62 8.76 -5.79
C ASP A 27 1.45 8.26 -4.93
N VAL A 28 0.53 7.45 -5.49
CA VAL A 28 -0.62 6.91 -4.75
C VAL A 28 -0.20 5.67 -3.99
N CYS A 29 -0.34 5.69 -2.66
CA CYS A 29 -0.04 4.53 -1.81
C CYS A 29 -1.12 3.45 -1.89
N LEU A 30 -0.82 2.23 -1.41
CA LEU A 30 -1.72 1.09 -1.49
C LEU A 30 -3.06 1.36 -0.77
N TYR A 31 -3.01 2.01 0.39
CA TYR A 31 -4.21 2.38 1.14
C TYR A 31 -5.13 3.28 0.32
N GLU A 32 -4.59 4.38 -0.24
CA GLU A 32 -5.36 5.32 -1.05
C GLU A 32 -5.89 4.68 -2.33
N PHE A 33 -5.07 3.84 -2.96
CA PHE A 33 -5.45 3.11 -4.17
C PHE A 33 -6.67 2.22 -3.91
N VAL A 34 -6.61 1.37 -2.88
CA VAL A 34 -7.72 0.46 -2.54
C VAL A 34 -8.95 1.21 -2.03
N ALA A 35 -8.73 2.25 -1.22
CA ALA A 35 -9.83 3.02 -0.64
C ALA A 35 -10.60 3.82 -1.68
N ASN A 36 -9.89 4.50 -2.59
CA ASN A 36 -10.48 5.51 -3.46
C ASN A 36 -10.75 5.03 -4.88
N TYR A 37 -10.04 4.00 -5.36
CA TYR A 37 -10.13 3.59 -6.75
C TYR A 37 -10.83 2.25 -6.91
N LYS A 38 -11.53 2.11 -8.02
CA LYS A 38 -12.04 0.83 -8.51
C LYS A 38 -11.67 0.67 -9.98
N PHE A 39 -11.40 -0.57 -10.36
CA PHE A 39 -11.24 -0.93 -11.76
C PHE A 39 -12.46 -0.45 -12.57
N ASP A 40 -12.18 0.12 -13.74
CA ASP A 40 -13.21 0.55 -14.68
C ASP A 40 -13.18 -0.30 -15.95
N ILE A 41 -12.13 -0.15 -16.75
CA ILE A 41 -11.97 -0.81 -18.06
C ILE A 41 -10.49 -1.14 -18.32
N ILE A 42 -10.26 -1.97 -19.34
CA ILE A 42 -8.94 -2.16 -19.93
C ILE A 42 -8.87 -1.26 -21.18
N GLY A 43 -7.88 -0.38 -21.24
CA GLY A 43 -7.62 0.50 -22.37
C GLY A 43 -7.15 -0.27 -23.61
N GLU A 44 -7.09 0.40 -24.76
CA GLU A 44 -6.77 -0.22 -26.06
C GLU A 44 -5.41 -0.94 -26.09
N ILE A 45 -4.45 -0.45 -25.30
CA ILE A 45 -3.10 -1.02 -25.18
C ILE A 45 -2.94 -2.04 -24.03
N GLY A 46 -4.05 -2.46 -23.41
CA GLY A 46 -4.05 -3.46 -22.35
C GLY A 46 -3.80 -2.90 -20.94
N GLU A 47 -3.69 -1.59 -20.77
CA GLU A 47 -3.55 -0.96 -19.46
C GLU A 47 -4.87 -0.94 -18.69
N ARG A 48 -4.82 -1.07 -17.36
CA ARG A 48 -6.01 -0.98 -16.52
C ARG A 48 -6.32 0.47 -16.20
N GLU A 49 -7.53 0.90 -16.49
CA GLU A 49 -8.05 2.21 -16.07
C GLU A 49 -8.86 2.08 -14.79
N TYR A 50 -8.79 3.14 -13.98
CA TYR A 50 -9.42 3.20 -12.67
C TYR A 50 -10.24 4.48 -12.52
N LYS A 51 -11.41 4.36 -11.91
CA LYS A 51 -12.24 5.51 -11.54
C LYS A 51 -12.27 5.72 -10.03
N LEU A 52 -12.38 6.98 -9.66
CA LEU A 52 -12.67 7.38 -8.29
C LEU A 52 -14.02 6.82 -7.84
N ARG A 53 -14.04 6.30 -6.62
CA ARG A 53 -15.26 5.91 -5.92
C ARG A 53 -15.95 7.18 -5.41
N SER A 54 -17.28 7.13 -5.35
CA SER A 54 -18.08 8.19 -4.73
C SER A 54 -17.90 8.23 -3.20
N LYS A 55 -17.53 7.10 -2.59
CA LYS A 55 -17.20 6.97 -1.17
C LYS A 55 -15.99 6.06 -1.00
N PRO A 56 -15.00 6.44 -0.17
CA PRO A 56 -13.84 5.59 0.09
C PRO A 56 -14.25 4.34 0.85
N VAL A 57 -13.58 3.22 0.56
CA VAL A 57 -13.72 1.97 1.32
C VAL A 57 -12.67 1.93 2.41
N LEU A 58 -13.08 1.56 3.64
CA LEU A 58 -12.15 1.35 4.72
C LEU A 58 -11.58 -0.07 4.64
N SER A 59 -10.29 -0.18 4.32
CA SER A 59 -9.59 -1.48 4.36
C SER A 59 -9.42 -1.94 5.80
N ASN A 60 -9.93 -3.12 6.10
CA ASN A 60 -9.64 -3.80 7.35
C ASN A 60 -8.16 -4.21 7.35
N HIS A 61 -7.43 -3.83 8.39
CA HIS A 61 -6.05 -4.26 8.62
C HIS A 61 -5.93 -4.88 10.02
N ARG A 62 -4.93 -5.75 10.20
CA ARG A 62 -4.64 -6.35 11.50
C ARG A 62 -4.32 -5.25 12.52
N LYS A 63 -4.87 -5.38 13.73
CA LYS A 63 -4.49 -4.51 14.85
C LYS A 63 -3.24 -5.07 15.49
N PHE A 64 -2.26 -4.21 15.73
CA PHE A 64 -1.02 -4.52 16.42
C PHE A 64 -0.90 -3.67 17.68
N ASN A 65 -0.17 -4.16 18.67
CA ASN A 65 0.22 -3.40 19.84
C ASN A 65 1.70 -2.99 19.72
N PRO A 66 2.02 -1.75 19.31
CA PRO A 66 3.41 -1.30 19.12
C PRO A 66 4.23 -1.26 20.42
N MET A 67 3.58 -1.35 21.58
CA MET A 67 4.27 -1.45 22.87
C MET A 67 4.83 -2.86 23.12
N GLN A 68 4.33 -3.88 22.40
CA GLN A 68 4.89 -5.22 22.44
C GLN A 68 6.01 -5.32 21.41
N GLU A 69 7.22 -5.61 21.87
CA GLU A 69 8.41 -5.73 21.02
C GLU A 69 8.22 -6.74 19.89
N ALA A 70 7.56 -7.88 20.16
CA ALA A 70 7.26 -8.91 19.17
C ALA A 70 6.32 -8.46 18.04
N GLU A 71 5.51 -7.41 18.24
CA GLU A 71 4.59 -6.88 17.22
C GLU A 71 5.06 -5.55 16.61
N ARG A 72 6.14 -4.97 17.14
CA ARG A 72 6.61 -3.63 16.76
C ARG A 72 7.05 -3.57 15.30
N ASP A 73 7.85 -4.54 14.86
CA ASP A 73 8.33 -4.57 13.48
C ASP A 73 7.18 -4.84 12.50
N ASP A 74 6.29 -5.79 12.81
CA ASP A 74 5.10 -6.07 12.02
C ASP A 74 4.18 -4.84 11.88
N PHE A 75 4.04 -4.06 12.96
CA PHE A 75 3.28 -2.83 12.98
C PHE A 75 3.87 -1.79 12.02
N TYR A 76 5.17 -1.50 12.14
CA TYR A 76 5.81 -0.50 11.28
C TYR A 76 5.92 -0.96 9.83
N TYR A 77 6.19 -2.25 9.58
CA TYR A 77 6.14 -2.83 8.25
C TYR A 77 4.75 -2.64 7.63
N SER A 78 3.68 -2.93 8.38
CA SER A 78 2.31 -2.72 7.90
C SER A 78 2.03 -1.25 7.56
N LEU A 79 2.56 -0.30 8.34
CA LEU A 79 2.43 1.13 8.03
C LEU A 79 3.19 1.52 6.77
N ILE A 80 4.45 1.07 6.62
CA ILE A 80 5.26 1.33 5.42
C ILE A 80 4.54 0.77 4.19
N PHE A 81 4.13 -0.49 4.26
CA PHE A 81 3.46 -1.19 3.18
C PHE A 81 2.15 -0.53 2.75
N LEU A 82 1.37 0.04 3.67
CA LEU A 82 0.08 0.66 3.34
C LEU A 82 0.23 2.10 2.84
N PHE A 83 1.17 2.86 3.38
CA PHE A 83 1.22 4.33 3.23
C PHE A 83 2.41 4.85 2.44
N VAL A 84 3.43 4.04 2.16
CA VAL A 84 4.52 4.43 1.27
C VAL A 84 4.19 3.94 -0.15
N PRO A 85 4.21 4.80 -1.18
CA PRO A 85 4.05 4.35 -2.55
C PRO A 85 5.21 3.45 -3.00
N PHE A 86 4.90 2.34 -3.67
CA PHE A 86 5.90 1.41 -4.19
C PHE A 86 5.37 0.69 -5.43
N ARG A 87 6.28 0.18 -6.27
CA ARG A 87 5.96 -0.84 -7.29
C ARG A 87 6.54 -2.19 -6.94
N ASP A 88 7.68 -2.20 -6.29
CA ASP A 88 8.36 -3.40 -5.84
C ASP A 88 8.54 -3.32 -4.32
N GLU A 89 8.04 -4.31 -3.60
CA GLU A 89 8.13 -4.38 -2.14
C GLU A 89 9.58 -4.36 -1.65
N THR A 90 10.53 -4.87 -2.43
CA THR A 90 11.96 -4.86 -2.07
C THR A 90 12.52 -3.45 -1.94
N THR A 91 11.85 -2.45 -2.52
CA THR A 91 12.24 -1.03 -2.38
C THR A 91 11.84 -0.42 -1.05
N LEU A 92 10.96 -1.07 -0.28
CA LEU A 92 10.44 -0.56 0.98
C LEU A 92 11.42 -0.77 2.15
N VAL A 93 12.23 -1.84 2.12
CA VAL A 93 13.03 -2.28 3.27
C VAL A 93 14.51 -2.35 2.90
N MET A 94 15.38 -1.81 3.76
CA MET A 94 16.83 -1.98 3.64
C MET A 94 17.34 -2.97 4.68
N GLU A 95 18.26 -3.87 4.28
CA GLU A 95 18.75 -5.02 5.07
C GLU A 95 19.38 -4.68 6.44
N ARG A 96 19.56 -3.40 6.79
CA ARG A 96 20.31 -2.95 7.98
C ARG A 96 19.56 -1.96 8.87
N GLU A 97 18.30 -1.63 8.55
CA GLU A 97 17.47 -0.70 9.34
C GLU A 97 16.32 -1.48 10.01
N THR A 98 15.94 -1.09 11.23
CA THR A 98 14.67 -1.57 11.82
C THR A 98 13.47 -0.99 11.06
N MET A 99 12.31 -1.64 11.10
CA MET A 99 11.12 -1.13 10.41
C MET A 99 10.69 0.25 10.95
N GLU A 100 10.93 0.53 12.23
CA GLU A 100 10.69 1.84 12.84
C GLU A 100 11.58 2.93 12.23
N GLU A 101 12.87 2.64 12.00
CA GLU A 101 13.81 3.57 11.38
C GLU A 101 13.47 3.84 9.91
N VAL A 102 13.13 2.78 9.16
CA VAL A 102 12.66 2.87 7.78
C VAL A 102 11.42 3.76 7.71
N PHE A 103 10.43 3.51 8.59
CA PHE A 103 9.21 4.31 8.65
C PHE A 103 9.51 5.78 8.94
N ARG A 104 10.38 6.07 9.91
CA ARG A 104 10.78 7.45 10.25
C ARG A 104 11.44 8.14 9.05
N ARG A 105 12.34 7.46 8.34
CA ARG A 105 12.99 7.97 7.12
C ARG A 105 11.97 8.29 6.04
N HIS A 106 10.99 7.41 5.78
CA HIS A 106 9.93 7.68 4.81
C HIS A 106 9.01 8.82 5.23
N ARG A 107 8.69 8.94 6.53
CA ARG A 107 7.94 10.07 7.09
C ARG A 107 8.67 11.39 6.90
N GLU A 108 9.99 11.40 7.05
CA GLU A 108 10.83 12.60 6.88
C GLU A 108 11.05 12.95 5.40
N ALA A 109 11.13 11.95 4.51
CA ALA A 109 11.32 12.13 3.08
C ALA A 109 10.03 12.53 2.33
N SER A 110 8.85 12.25 2.87
CA SER A 110 7.58 12.46 2.18
C SER A 110 7.11 13.92 2.26
N ILE A 111 7.25 14.66 1.16
CA ILE A 111 6.58 15.95 0.89
C ILE A 111 5.09 15.73 0.57
N CYS A 112 4.68 14.50 0.21
CA CYS A 112 3.29 14.16 -0.10
C CYS A 112 2.56 13.64 1.15
N GLY A 113 1.67 14.45 1.72
CA GLY A 113 0.39 14.01 2.29
C GLY A 113 0.36 13.09 3.52
N ILE A 114 1.48 12.54 3.99
CA ILE A 114 1.53 11.72 5.22
C ILE A 114 1.43 12.65 6.44
N LYS A 115 0.28 13.30 6.62
CA LYS A 115 -0.17 13.78 7.93
C LYS A 115 -0.74 12.57 8.66
N ILE A 116 0.11 11.58 8.93
CA ILE A 116 -0.24 10.52 9.87
C ILE A 116 -0.51 11.21 11.20
N ILE A 117 -1.79 11.22 11.61
CA ILE A 117 -2.22 11.66 12.93
C ILE A 117 -1.79 10.58 13.93
N LEU A 118 -0.49 10.39 14.07
CA LEU A 118 0.13 9.81 15.26
C LEU A 118 0.67 10.99 16.08
N THR A 119 -0.19 11.99 16.34
CA THR A 119 0.01 12.77 17.55
C THR A 119 -0.24 11.81 18.69
N ASN A 120 0.86 11.37 19.30
CA ASN A 120 0.87 10.91 20.67
C ASN A 120 0.13 11.98 21.50
N ASP A 121 -1.18 11.81 21.68
CA ASP A 121 -1.87 12.37 22.84
C ASP A 121 -1.38 11.57 24.05
N ARG A 122 -0.11 11.81 24.41
CA ARG A 122 0.35 11.64 25.78
C ARG A 122 -0.23 12.78 26.58
N ASN A 123 -1.49 12.62 26.98
CA ASN A 123 -2.08 13.27 28.14
C ASN A 123 -3.32 12.44 28.48
N TYR A 124 -3.16 11.47 29.37
CA TYR A 124 -3.92 11.26 30.62
C TYR A 124 -3.36 10.04 31.35
#